data_AF-A0A671PZX3-F1
#
_entry.id   AF-A0A671PZX3-F1
#
_cell.length_a   1.000
_cell.length_b   1.000
_cell.length_c   1.000
_cell.angle_alpha   90.00
_cell.angle_beta   90.00
_cell.angle_gamma   90.00
#
_symmetry.space_group_name_H-M   'P 1'
#
loop_
_entity.id
_entity.type
_entity.pdbx_description
1 polymer ?
#
loop_
_entity_poly.entity_id
_entity_poly.type
_entity_poly.pdbx_seq_one_letter_code
_entity_poly.pdbx_strand_id
1 'polypeptide(L)'
;RHTGDDDYNIEVLLGVDDTVVRFHGKEHVQNYLLTLMNIVNEIYHDESLGVHINVVLVRMIMLGYAKSISLIEGGNPSRSLENVCRWAVIQQKEDPEHSEHHDHAIFLTRQGFGPTGMQGYAPVTGMCHPVRSCTLNHEDGFSSAFVVAHETGHVMGMEHDGQGNRCGDETAMGSVMAPLVQAAFHRYHWSMCSGQELKRYINSYDCLLDDPFKHDWPLLPELPGINYSMDEQCRFDFGVGYKICTSFRTFDPCKQLWCSHPDNPYFCKTKKGPPLDGTECAPGKWCYKGHCMWKNANQVKQDGAWSAWSKYGSCSRSCGTGVRLRTRQCNNPAPSNGGQDCPGVNYEYQLCNIDDCPKHFEDFRAQQCQLRNSHFEYQNAKHHWLPYEHPDANKRCHLYCQSKETVEVAYMKQLVHDGTRCSYKDPYSICVRGECVVSI
;
A
#
# COMPACT_ATOMS: atom_id res chain seq x y z
N ARG A 1 -0.35 -5.93 -7.61
CA ARG A 1 0.05 -6.72 -6.42
C ARG A 1 1.36 -6.15 -5.92
N HIS A 2 1.33 -5.55 -4.74
CA HIS A 2 2.53 -5.45 -3.89
C HIS A 2 2.58 -6.76 -3.10
N THR A 3 3.74 -7.37 -2.93
CA THR A 3 3.90 -8.69 -2.28
C THR A 3 4.69 -8.52 -0.98
N GLY A 4 4.01 -8.56 0.16
CA GLY A 4 4.59 -8.70 1.50
C GLY A 4 4.03 -9.92 2.24
N ASP A 5 4.79 -10.45 3.20
CA ASP A 5 4.46 -11.67 3.99
C ASP A 5 3.31 -11.48 5.01
N ASP A 6 2.60 -10.34 5.02
CA ASP A 6 1.50 -9.99 5.94
C ASP A 6 0.33 -9.25 5.23
N ASP A 7 0.16 -9.46 3.92
CA ASP A 7 -0.87 -8.77 3.12
C ASP A 7 -2.24 -9.47 3.23
N TYR A 8 -3.32 -8.71 3.36
CA TYR A 8 -4.69 -9.20 3.25
C TYR A 8 -5.20 -9.04 1.82
N ASN A 9 -5.93 -10.03 1.31
CA ASN A 9 -6.50 -9.99 -0.04
C ASN A 9 -8.02 -10.05 0.05
N ILE A 10 -8.72 -9.13 -0.62
CA ILE A 10 -10.18 -9.16 -0.76
C ILE A 10 -10.49 -9.61 -2.19
N GLU A 11 -10.95 -10.84 -2.35
CA GLU A 11 -11.43 -11.38 -3.62
C GLU A 11 -12.83 -10.83 -3.92
N VAL A 12 -12.94 -10.05 -5.00
CA VAL A 12 -14.14 -9.28 -5.34
C VAL A 12 -14.90 -9.88 -6.53
N LEU A 13 -16.19 -10.14 -6.30
CA LEU A 13 -17.20 -10.24 -7.35
C LEU A 13 -17.75 -8.85 -7.69
N LEU A 14 -17.51 -8.37 -8.91
CA LEU A 14 -18.07 -7.11 -9.38
C LEU A 14 -19.32 -7.35 -10.24
N GLY A 15 -20.48 -6.97 -9.71
CA GLY A 15 -21.74 -6.94 -10.43
C GLY A 15 -22.05 -5.55 -10.95
N VAL A 16 -22.48 -5.45 -12.20
CA VAL A 16 -22.98 -4.18 -12.76
C VAL A 16 -24.31 -4.38 -13.44
N ASP A 17 -25.18 -3.40 -13.31
CA ASP A 17 -26.49 -3.43 -13.95
C ASP A 17 -26.46 -2.92 -15.41
N ASP A 18 -27.57 -3.12 -16.12
CA ASP A 18 -27.72 -2.72 -17.52
C ASP A 18 -27.61 -1.20 -17.72
N THR A 19 -27.86 -0.39 -16.68
CA THR A 19 -27.75 1.07 -16.78
C THR A 19 -26.30 1.54 -16.87
N VAL A 20 -25.40 0.89 -16.12
CA VAL A 20 -23.94 1.12 -16.21
C VAL A 20 -23.44 0.68 -17.60
N VAL A 21 -23.85 -0.52 -18.04
CA VAL A 21 -23.44 -1.07 -19.35
C VAL A 21 -23.89 -0.19 -20.51
N ARG A 22 -25.13 0.31 -20.49
CA ARG A 22 -25.64 1.20 -21.54
C ARG A 22 -24.94 2.56 -21.55
N PHE A 23 -24.59 3.08 -20.38
CA PHE A 23 -23.97 4.40 -20.27
C PHE A 23 -22.51 4.41 -20.75
N HIS A 24 -21.74 3.38 -20.42
CA HIS A 24 -20.34 3.26 -20.84
C HIS A 24 -20.19 2.62 -22.22
N GLY A 25 -21.18 1.82 -22.64
CA GLY A 25 -21.13 1.04 -23.87
C GLY A 25 -20.44 -0.31 -23.64
N LYS A 26 -20.95 -1.36 -24.29
CA LYS A 26 -20.48 -2.74 -24.09
C LYS A 26 -18.99 -2.94 -24.38
N GLU A 27 -18.43 -2.18 -25.31
CA GLU A 27 -17.02 -2.29 -25.71
C GLU A 27 -16.06 -1.62 -24.73
N HIS A 28 -16.52 -0.63 -23.95
CA HIS A 28 -15.66 0.19 -23.08
C HIS A 28 -15.89 -0.07 -21.59
N VAL A 29 -17.05 -0.60 -21.22
CA VAL A 29 -17.44 -0.80 -19.81
C VAL A 29 -16.44 -1.68 -19.06
N GLN A 30 -15.85 -2.70 -19.68
CA GLN A 30 -14.87 -3.56 -19.00
C GLN A 30 -13.62 -2.78 -18.58
N ASN A 31 -13.04 -1.98 -19.48
CA ASN A 31 -11.86 -1.15 -19.17
C ASN A 31 -12.18 -0.10 -18.10
N TYR A 32 -13.38 0.50 -18.19
CA TYR A 32 -13.87 1.44 -17.17
C TYR A 32 -13.90 0.80 -15.79
N LEU A 33 -14.51 -0.40 -15.68
CA LEU A 33 -14.65 -1.11 -14.41
C LEU A 33 -13.31 -1.57 -13.83
N LEU A 34 -12.40 -2.06 -14.67
CA LEU A 34 -11.04 -2.41 -14.25
C LEU A 34 -10.30 -1.17 -13.74
N THR A 35 -10.44 -0.04 -14.42
CA THR A 35 -9.84 1.23 -13.98
C THR A 35 -10.41 1.68 -12.63
N LEU A 36 -11.73 1.61 -12.46
CA LEU A 36 -12.41 1.94 -11.22
C LEU A 36 -11.91 1.06 -10.06
N MET A 37 -11.84 -0.25 -10.26
CA MET A 37 -11.36 -1.18 -9.23
C MET A 37 -9.87 -1.00 -8.93
N ASN A 38 -9.06 -0.60 -9.91
CA ASN A 38 -7.67 -0.24 -9.65
C ASN A 38 -7.58 0.99 -8.74
N ILE A 39 -8.41 2.01 -8.95
CA ILE A 39 -8.49 3.18 -8.06
C ILE A 39 -8.92 2.74 -6.65
N VAL A 40 -9.91 1.86 -6.53
CA VAL A 40 -10.32 1.30 -5.22
C VAL A 40 -9.15 0.60 -4.54
N ASN A 41 -8.40 -0.22 -5.28
CA ASN A 41 -7.20 -0.88 -4.77
C ASN A 41 -6.15 0.12 -4.27
N GLU A 42 -5.86 1.18 -5.03
CA GLU A 42 -4.92 2.23 -4.61
C GLU A 42 -5.37 2.95 -3.33
N ILE A 43 -6.69 3.18 -3.15
CA ILE A 43 -7.22 3.77 -1.91
C ILE A 43 -6.91 2.86 -0.71
N TYR A 44 -7.00 1.54 -0.87
CA TYR A 44 -6.67 0.57 0.18
C TYR A 44 -5.16 0.36 0.40
N HIS A 45 -4.32 0.77 -0.55
CA HIS A 45 -2.87 0.79 -0.41
C HIS A 45 -2.33 2.06 0.24
N ASP A 46 -3.19 3.04 0.54
CA ASP A 46 -2.77 4.25 1.25
C ASP A 46 -2.24 3.93 2.66
N GLU A 47 -1.04 4.41 2.98
CA GLU A 47 -0.33 4.10 4.21
C GLU A 47 -1.10 4.50 5.48
N SER A 48 -2.00 5.49 5.38
CA SER A 48 -2.80 5.96 6.52
C SER A 48 -3.75 4.90 7.08
N LEU A 49 -4.11 3.88 6.29
CA LEU A 49 -4.92 2.75 6.77
C LEU A 49 -4.17 1.92 7.84
N GLY A 50 -2.84 1.88 7.72
CA GLY A 50 -1.96 1.17 8.65
C GLY A 50 -2.07 -0.36 8.60
N VAL A 51 -2.67 -0.90 7.54
CA VAL A 51 -2.76 -2.32 7.17
C VAL A 51 -2.70 -2.39 5.64
N HIS A 52 -1.94 -3.34 5.08
CA HIS A 52 -1.88 -3.56 3.63
C HIS A 52 -3.01 -4.49 3.19
N ILE A 53 -3.91 -3.97 2.34
CA ILE A 53 -5.05 -4.72 1.78
C ILE A 53 -5.00 -4.62 0.26
N ASN A 54 -4.98 -5.76 -0.42
CA ASN A 54 -5.14 -5.88 -1.86
C ASN A 54 -6.62 -6.09 -2.20
N VAL A 55 -7.17 -5.30 -3.11
CA VAL A 55 -8.51 -5.54 -3.67
C VAL A 55 -8.37 -6.22 -5.02
N VAL A 56 -8.78 -7.48 -5.10
CA VAL A 56 -8.51 -8.33 -6.26
C VAL A 56 -9.82 -8.70 -6.95
N LEU A 57 -10.01 -8.21 -8.17
CA LEU A 57 -11.16 -8.59 -8.98
C LEU A 57 -11.02 -10.03 -9.48
N VAL A 58 -11.86 -10.94 -9.00
CA VAL A 58 -11.86 -12.34 -9.44
C VAL A 58 -12.88 -12.62 -10.53
N ARG A 59 -13.99 -11.88 -10.52
CA ARG A 59 -15.09 -12.09 -11.48
C ARG A 59 -15.88 -10.82 -11.73
N MET A 60 -16.28 -10.60 -12.98
CA MET A 60 -17.13 -9.49 -13.40
C MET A 60 -18.40 -10.00 -14.07
N ILE A 61 -19.57 -9.54 -13.62
CA ILE A 61 -20.87 -9.92 -14.18
C ILE A 61 -21.64 -8.68 -14.61
N MET A 62 -21.94 -8.60 -15.91
CA MET A 62 -22.79 -7.57 -16.49
C MET A 62 -24.21 -8.10 -16.65
N LEU A 63 -25.15 -7.53 -15.91
CA LEU A 63 -26.53 -7.97 -15.91
C LEU A 63 -27.33 -7.36 -17.06
N GLY A 64 -28.25 -8.16 -17.61
CA GLY A 64 -29.25 -7.67 -18.55
C GLY A 64 -30.41 -6.95 -17.84
N TYR A 65 -31.13 -6.12 -18.60
CA TYR A 65 -32.22 -5.27 -18.13
C TYR A 65 -33.20 -5.94 -17.15
N ALA A 66 -33.72 -7.13 -17.49
CA ALA A 66 -34.71 -7.83 -16.67
C ALA A 66 -34.20 -8.20 -15.28
N LYS A 67 -32.91 -8.57 -15.17
CA LYS A 67 -32.31 -8.89 -13.87
C LYS A 67 -32.01 -7.60 -13.10
N SER A 68 -31.54 -6.55 -13.76
CA SER A 68 -31.25 -5.25 -13.16
C SER A 68 -32.46 -4.66 -12.42
N ILE A 69 -33.64 -4.64 -13.04
CA ILE A 69 -34.87 -4.13 -12.41
C ILE A 69 -35.39 -5.02 -11.27
N SER A 70 -34.98 -6.29 -11.22
CA SER A 70 -35.37 -7.21 -10.15
C SER A 70 -34.52 -7.04 -8.89
N LEU A 71 -33.31 -6.50 -9.03
CA LEU A 71 -32.37 -6.32 -7.92
C LEU A 71 -32.55 -4.95 -7.27
N ILE A 72 -32.77 -3.90 -8.07
CA ILE A 72 -32.86 -2.52 -7.58
C ILE A 72 -34.32 -2.09 -7.42
N GLU A 73 -34.70 -1.80 -6.18
CA GLU A 73 -36.02 -1.29 -5.81
C GLU A 73 -35.92 0.20 -5.50
N GLY A 74 -36.50 1.03 -6.37
CA GLY A 74 -36.41 2.49 -6.27
C GLY A 74 -36.93 3.02 -4.93
N GLY A 75 -36.11 3.80 -4.24
CA GLY A 75 -36.43 4.39 -2.94
C GLY A 75 -36.35 3.43 -1.74
N ASN A 76 -35.92 2.19 -1.95
CA ASN A 76 -35.74 1.20 -0.89
C ASN A 76 -34.30 0.63 -0.89
N PRO A 77 -33.33 1.34 -0.26
CA PRO A 77 -31.92 0.97 -0.30
C PRO A 77 -31.67 -0.35 0.44
N SER A 78 -32.36 -0.57 1.55
CA SER A 78 -32.24 -1.79 2.36
C SER A 78 -32.67 -3.04 1.57
N ARG A 79 -33.82 -2.99 0.91
CA ARG A 79 -34.30 -4.12 0.09
C ARG A 79 -33.46 -4.32 -1.17
N SER A 80 -32.99 -3.24 -1.79
CA SER A 80 -32.08 -3.32 -2.93
C SER A 80 -30.77 -4.02 -2.57
N LEU A 81 -30.17 -3.66 -1.43
CA LEU A 81 -28.97 -4.32 -0.91
C LEU A 81 -29.25 -5.80 -0.60
N GLU A 82 -30.35 -6.12 0.08
CA GLU A 82 -30.72 -7.51 0.39
C GLU A 82 -30.82 -8.38 -0.88
N ASN A 83 -31.46 -7.86 -1.94
CA ASN A 83 -31.56 -8.54 -3.22
C ASN A 83 -30.18 -8.77 -3.86
N VAL A 84 -29.31 -7.76 -3.82
CA VAL A 84 -27.93 -7.83 -4.34
C VAL A 84 -27.11 -8.87 -3.57
N CYS A 85 -27.14 -8.85 -2.25
CA CYS A 85 -26.41 -9.81 -1.41
C CYS A 85 -26.88 -11.24 -1.67
N ARG A 86 -28.20 -11.48 -1.77
CA ARG A 86 -28.75 -12.78 -2.14
C ARG A 86 -28.33 -13.21 -3.54
N TRP A 87 -28.28 -12.27 -4.49
CA TRP A 87 -27.79 -12.55 -5.83
C TRP A 87 -26.31 -12.94 -5.83
N ALA A 88 -25.47 -12.27 -5.05
CA ALA A 88 -24.05 -12.58 -4.90
C ALA A 88 -23.82 -13.99 -4.35
N VAL A 89 -24.60 -14.41 -3.33
CA VAL A 89 -24.57 -15.79 -2.82
C VAL A 89 -24.82 -16.82 -3.92
N ILE A 90 -25.76 -16.55 -4.82
CA ILE A 90 -26.07 -17.45 -5.96
C ILE A 90 -24.90 -17.51 -6.96
N GLN A 91 -24.04 -16.49 -7.01
CA GLN A 91 -22.86 -16.47 -7.89
C GLN A 91 -21.64 -17.15 -7.28
N GLN A 92 -21.66 -17.47 -5.98
CA GLN A 92 -20.52 -18.01 -5.25
C GLN A 92 -20.11 -19.39 -5.76
N LYS A 93 -18.81 -19.63 -5.82
CA LYS A 93 -18.26 -20.95 -6.13
C LYS A 93 -18.18 -21.78 -4.86
N GLU A 94 -18.70 -23.00 -4.91
CA GLU A 94 -18.74 -23.92 -3.77
C GLU A 94 -17.34 -24.32 -3.29
N ASP A 95 -16.40 -24.45 -4.23
CA ASP A 95 -15.00 -24.75 -3.96
C ASP A 95 -14.25 -23.46 -3.57
N PRO A 96 -13.71 -23.34 -2.34
CA PRO A 96 -12.91 -22.19 -1.91
C PRO A 96 -11.63 -22.02 -2.72
N GLU A 97 -11.09 -23.11 -3.28
CA GLU A 97 -9.88 -23.07 -4.11
C GLU A 97 -10.22 -22.78 -5.59
N HIS A 98 -11.46 -22.42 -5.90
CA HIS A 98 -11.82 -22.01 -7.25
C HIS A 98 -11.34 -20.58 -7.50
N SER A 99 -10.70 -20.35 -8.64
CA SER A 99 -10.26 -19.01 -9.08
C SER A 99 -11.37 -17.97 -9.30
N GLU A 100 -12.62 -18.25 -8.96
CA GLU A 100 -13.74 -17.30 -9.07
C GLU A 100 -14.54 -17.29 -7.74
N HIS A 101 -14.01 -17.93 -6.70
CA HIS A 101 -14.47 -17.76 -5.33
C HIS A 101 -14.24 -16.30 -4.93
N HIS A 102 -15.13 -15.74 -4.11
CA HIS A 102 -15.04 -14.34 -3.71
C HIS A 102 -15.40 -14.15 -2.24
N ASP A 103 -14.71 -13.23 -1.58
CA ASP A 103 -14.98 -12.82 -0.21
C ASP A 103 -16.05 -11.76 -0.13
N HIS A 104 -16.09 -10.91 -1.15
CA HIS A 104 -16.86 -9.67 -1.14
C HIS A 104 -17.51 -9.39 -2.49
N ALA A 105 -18.76 -8.91 -2.48
CA ALA A 105 -19.48 -8.54 -3.69
C ALA A 105 -19.72 -7.02 -3.77
N ILE A 106 -19.24 -6.39 -4.83
CA ILE A 106 -19.49 -4.98 -5.11
C ILE A 106 -20.51 -4.89 -6.25
N PHE A 107 -21.61 -4.19 -6.02
CA PHE A 107 -22.63 -3.96 -7.05
C PHE A 107 -22.70 -2.49 -7.44
N LEU A 108 -22.61 -2.21 -8.74
CA LEU A 108 -22.69 -0.86 -9.30
C LEU A 108 -23.98 -0.66 -10.10
N THR A 109 -24.65 0.47 -9.87
CA THR A 109 -25.87 0.86 -10.60
C THR A 109 -25.91 2.36 -10.85
N ARG A 110 -26.48 2.80 -11.98
CA ARG A 110 -26.86 4.21 -12.19
C ARG A 110 -28.32 4.49 -11.84
N GLN A 111 -29.04 3.49 -11.31
CA GLN A 111 -30.41 3.66 -10.84
C GLN A 111 -30.41 4.28 -9.44
N GLY A 112 -31.42 5.10 -9.15
CA GLY A 112 -31.65 5.63 -7.82
C GLY A 112 -32.29 4.57 -6.92
N PHE A 113 -31.53 4.03 -5.96
CA PHE A 113 -32.02 3.05 -4.98
C PHE A 113 -32.36 3.66 -3.61
N GLY A 114 -31.91 4.89 -3.34
CA GLY A 114 -32.07 5.58 -2.06
C GLY A 114 -32.58 7.02 -2.19
N PRO A 115 -32.67 7.76 -1.07
CA PRO A 115 -32.99 9.18 -1.07
C PRO A 115 -31.95 9.99 -1.85
N THR A 116 -32.35 11.16 -2.36
CA THR A 116 -31.47 12.05 -3.12
C THR A 116 -30.16 12.35 -2.38
N GLY A 117 -29.03 12.07 -3.03
CA GLY A 117 -27.70 12.26 -2.46
C GLY A 117 -27.07 11.02 -1.81
N MET A 118 -27.84 9.95 -1.60
CA MET A 118 -27.28 8.65 -1.21
C MET A 118 -26.52 8.04 -2.39
N GLN A 119 -25.23 7.76 -2.20
CA GLN A 119 -24.37 7.15 -3.22
C GLN A 119 -24.00 5.71 -2.93
N GLY A 120 -24.09 5.25 -1.68
CA GLY A 120 -23.74 3.89 -1.29
C GLY A 120 -24.62 3.38 -0.16
N TYR A 121 -24.66 2.06 -0.02
CA TYR A 121 -25.30 1.39 1.10
C TYR A 121 -24.63 0.04 1.36
N ALA A 122 -24.23 -0.18 2.61
CA ALA A 122 -23.56 -1.39 3.07
C ALA A 122 -23.99 -1.78 4.49
N PRO A 123 -23.89 -3.06 4.87
CA PRO A 123 -23.93 -3.44 6.26
C PRO A 123 -22.63 -3.03 6.97
N VAL A 124 -22.74 -2.61 8.23
CA VAL A 124 -21.56 -2.43 9.10
C VAL A 124 -21.18 -3.80 9.63
N THR A 125 -19.94 -4.22 9.40
CA THR A 125 -19.42 -5.59 9.59
C THR A 125 -20.08 -6.64 8.70
N GLY A 126 -19.35 -7.72 8.42
CA GLY A 126 -19.84 -8.85 7.63
C GLY A 126 -18.93 -9.26 6.49
N MET A 127 -17.67 -8.78 6.45
CA MET A 127 -16.66 -9.35 5.57
C MET A 127 -16.54 -10.87 5.78
N CYS A 128 -16.31 -11.62 4.72
CA CYS A 128 -16.38 -13.10 4.67
C CYS A 128 -17.78 -13.73 4.91
N HIS A 129 -18.80 -12.96 5.28
CA HIS A 129 -20.11 -13.53 5.57
C HIS A 129 -20.96 -13.63 4.30
N PRO A 130 -21.51 -14.82 3.96
CA PRO A 130 -22.15 -15.05 2.65
C PRO A 130 -23.24 -14.04 2.27
N VAL A 131 -24.11 -13.68 3.22
CA VAL A 131 -25.24 -12.76 2.96
C VAL A 131 -25.00 -11.31 3.41
N ARG A 132 -23.80 -10.99 3.94
CA ARG A 132 -23.49 -9.64 4.44
C ARG A 132 -22.24 -9.03 3.80
N SER A 133 -21.39 -9.82 3.14
CA SER A 133 -20.20 -9.31 2.46
C SER A 133 -20.55 -8.75 1.08
N CYS A 134 -21.28 -7.64 1.06
CA CYS A 134 -21.84 -7.06 -0.15
C CYS A 134 -22.06 -5.54 0.00
N THR A 135 -21.86 -4.79 -1.08
CA THR A 135 -22.13 -3.35 -1.14
C THR A 135 -22.95 -2.98 -2.37
N LEU A 136 -23.80 -1.98 -2.22
CA LEU A 136 -24.57 -1.39 -3.31
C LEU A 136 -24.13 0.06 -3.51
N ASN A 137 -23.57 0.36 -4.69
CA ASN A 137 -22.96 1.65 -4.97
C ASN A 137 -23.56 2.28 -6.23
N HIS A 138 -23.80 3.58 -6.15
CA HIS A 138 -24.19 4.40 -7.27
C HIS A 138 -22.97 4.74 -8.11
N GLU A 139 -23.00 4.36 -9.39
CA GLU A 139 -21.93 4.65 -10.33
C GLU A 139 -22.16 6.02 -10.94
N ASP A 140 -21.24 6.93 -10.67
CA ASP A 140 -21.31 8.32 -11.14
C ASP A 140 -19.91 8.84 -11.53
N GLY A 141 -19.22 8.05 -12.37
CA GLY A 141 -17.84 8.31 -12.77
C GLY A 141 -16.81 7.81 -11.76
N PHE A 142 -15.53 8.10 -12.02
CA PHE A 142 -14.43 7.52 -11.25
C PHE A 142 -14.40 7.96 -9.78
N SER A 143 -15.04 9.08 -9.42
CA SER A 143 -15.21 9.47 -8.00
C SER A 143 -16.03 8.46 -7.20
N SER A 144 -16.84 7.61 -7.86
CA SER A 144 -17.55 6.51 -7.19
C SER A 144 -16.61 5.47 -6.57
N ALA A 145 -15.32 5.43 -6.95
CA ALA A 145 -14.33 4.58 -6.29
C ALA A 145 -14.20 4.90 -4.78
N PHE A 146 -14.30 6.18 -4.40
CA PHE A 146 -14.30 6.57 -2.99
C PHE A 146 -15.55 6.08 -2.25
N VAL A 147 -16.68 6.02 -2.94
CA VAL A 147 -17.92 5.43 -2.39
C VAL A 147 -17.74 3.93 -2.22
N VAL A 148 -17.23 3.22 -3.23
CA VAL A 148 -16.98 1.77 -3.15
C VAL A 148 -16.01 1.44 -1.99
N ALA A 149 -14.93 2.20 -1.85
CA ALA A 149 -13.99 2.04 -0.73
C ALA A 149 -14.65 2.34 0.62
N HIS A 150 -15.46 3.39 0.71
CA HIS A 150 -16.22 3.74 1.91
C HIS A 150 -17.19 2.61 2.34
N GLU A 151 -18.01 2.13 1.40
CA GLU A 151 -18.97 1.06 1.66
C GLU A 151 -18.28 -0.26 2.01
N THR A 152 -17.15 -0.57 1.37
CA THR A 152 -16.34 -1.75 1.70
C THR A 152 -15.70 -1.61 3.09
N GLY A 153 -15.33 -0.38 3.49
CA GLY A 153 -14.89 -0.04 4.84
C GLY A 153 -15.93 -0.35 5.91
N HIS A 154 -17.21 -0.02 5.66
CA HIS A 154 -18.32 -0.42 6.55
C HIS A 154 -18.38 -1.94 6.73
N VAL A 155 -18.24 -2.72 5.65
CA VAL A 155 -18.27 -4.19 5.70
C VAL A 155 -17.10 -4.77 6.51
N MET A 156 -15.96 -4.07 6.55
CA MET A 156 -14.83 -4.42 7.43
C MET A 156 -15.00 -3.96 8.88
N GLY A 157 -16.04 -3.18 9.18
CA GLY A 157 -16.39 -2.75 10.54
C GLY A 157 -15.91 -1.35 10.90
N MET A 158 -15.55 -0.52 9.92
CA MET A 158 -15.27 0.89 10.13
C MET A 158 -16.58 1.67 10.23
N GLU A 159 -16.66 2.61 11.15
CA GLU A 159 -17.79 3.53 11.29
C GLU A 159 -17.48 4.89 10.67
N HIS A 160 -18.47 5.77 10.61
CA HIS A 160 -18.27 7.12 10.09
C HIS A 160 -17.38 7.98 11.01
N ASP A 161 -16.50 8.74 10.39
CA ASP A 161 -15.70 9.74 11.11
C ASP A 161 -16.56 10.87 11.66
N GLY A 162 -16.35 11.19 12.94
CA GLY A 162 -17.09 12.23 13.66
C GLY A 162 -18.49 11.81 14.13
N GLN A 163 -18.92 10.58 13.87
CA GLN A 163 -20.16 10.02 14.42
C GLN A 163 -19.81 9.02 15.52
N GLY A 164 -19.83 9.46 16.78
CA GLY A 164 -19.50 8.59 17.92
C GLY A 164 -17.99 8.37 18.16
N ASN A 165 -17.12 8.91 17.31
CA ASN A 165 -15.66 8.89 17.48
C ASN A 165 -15.05 10.30 17.42
N ARG A 166 -13.72 10.40 17.62
CA ARG A 166 -12.98 11.67 17.71
C ARG A 166 -12.42 12.18 16.38
N CYS A 167 -12.70 11.50 15.27
CA CYS A 167 -12.11 11.82 13.96
C CYS A 167 -12.94 12.83 13.14
N GLY A 168 -13.80 13.61 13.79
CA GLY A 168 -14.65 14.61 13.11
C GLY A 168 -13.85 15.66 12.33
N ASP A 169 -12.69 16.09 12.86
CA ASP A 169 -11.84 17.09 12.19
C ASP A 169 -11.18 16.56 10.91
N GLU A 170 -11.00 15.23 10.81
CA GLU A 170 -10.41 14.57 9.64
C GLU A 170 -11.39 14.49 8.45
N THR A 171 -12.70 14.64 8.69
CA THR A 171 -13.71 14.65 7.62
C THR A 171 -13.47 15.79 6.62
N ALA A 172 -13.14 16.98 7.12
CA ALA A 172 -12.79 18.14 6.30
C ALA A 172 -11.41 18.00 5.63
N MET A 173 -10.61 17.04 6.06
CA MET A 173 -9.31 16.72 5.48
C MET A 173 -9.38 15.77 4.28
N GLY A 174 -10.55 15.16 4.04
CA GLY A 174 -10.76 14.21 2.95
C GLY A 174 -10.76 12.75 3.40
N SER A 175 -11.08 12.47 4.67
CA SER A 175 -11.16 11.08 5.15
C SER A 175 -12.15 10.25 4.33
N VAL A 176 -11.77 9.03 3.96
CA VAL A 176 -12.60 8.10 3.18
C VAL A 176 -13.91 7.79 3.91
N MET A 177 -13.88 7.61 5.24
CA MET A 177 -15.06 7.29 6.07
C MET A 177 -15.86 8.52 6.52
N ALA A 178 -15.66 9.70 5.92
CA ALA A 178 -16.49 10.87 6.17
C ALA A 178 -17.95 10.61 5.73
N PRO A 179 -18.98 10.98 6.53
CA PRO A 179 -20.40 10.75 6.18
C PRO A 179 -20.85 11.41 4.88
N LEU A 180 -20.19 12.52 4.52
CA LEU A 180 -20.33 13.16 3.22
C LEU A 180 -19.01 13.01 2.51
N VAL A 181 -19.01 12.34 1.35
CA VAL A 181 -17.79 12.09 0.57
C VAL A 181 -17.09 13.41 0.26
N GLN A 182 -15.98 13.66 0.97
CA GLN A 182 -15.06 14.78 0.74
C GLN A 182 -13.74 14.33 0.09
N ALA A 183 -13.47 13.03 0.10
CA ALA A 183 -12.30 12.43 -0.52
C ALA A 183 -12.28 12.69 -2.04
N ALA A 184 -11.11 13.00 -2.56
CA ALA A 184 -10.88 13.24 -3.99
C ALA A 184 -9.49 12.76 -4.38
N PHE A 185 -9.21 12.57 -5.68
CA PHE A 185 -7.95 12.01 -6.21
C PHE A 185 -6.64 12.66 -5.72
N HIS A 186 -6.67 13.92 -5.26
CA HIS A 186 -5.50 14.65 -4.77
C HIS A 186 -5.48 14.80 -3.23
N ARG A 187 -6.53 14.33 -2.55
CA ARG A 187 -6.77 14.59 -1.14
C ARG A 187 -7.72 13.52 -0.58
N TYR A 188 -7.14 12.42 -0.14
CA TYR A 188 -7.82 11.38 0.59
C TYR A 188 -6.85 10.75 1.58
N HIS A 189 -7.38 10.17 2.64
CA HIS A 189 -6.67 9.33 3.61
C HIS A 189 -7.70 8.52 4.42
N TRP A 190 -7.25 7.49 5.10
CA TRP A 190 -8.03 6.81 6.13
C TRP A 190 -7.75 7.45 7.48
N SER A 191 -8.80 7.76 8.23
CA SER A 191 -8.64 8.37 9.55
C SER A 191 -7.95 7.43 10.54
N MET A 192 -7.42 8.00 11.61
CA MET A 192 -6.88 7.20 12.72
C MET A 192 -7.96 6.31 13.35
N CYS A 193 -9.23 6.71 13.32
CA CYS A 193 -10.36 5.92 13.82
C CYS A 193 -10.62 4.72 12.89
N SER A 194 -10.65 4.93 11.58
CA SER A 194 -10.84 3.88 10.58
C SER A 194 -9.79 2.78 10.72
N GLY A 195 -8.51 3.15 10.81
CA GLY A 195 -7.41 2.20 11.00
C GLY A 195 -7.48 1.45 12.34
N GLN A 196 -7.93 2.10 13.42
CA GLN A 196 -8.12 1.46 14.72
C GLN A 196 -9.30 0.48 14.72
N GLU A 197 -10.40 0.83 14.07
CA GLU A 197 -11.60 0.01 13.94
C GLU A 197 -11.33 -1.23 13.09
N LEU A 198 -10.65 -1.06 11.95
CA LEU A 198 -10.19 -2.16 11.11
C LEU A 198 -9.34 -3.15 11.92
N LYS A 199 -8.34 -2.66 12.66
CA LYS A 199 -7.44 -3.52 13.46
C LYS A 199 -8.16 -4.35 14.52
N ARG A 200 -9.39 -3.98 14.94
CA ARG A 200 -10.20 -4.78 15.87
C ARG A 200 -10.77 -6.04 15.21
N TYR A 201 -11.09 -5.97 13.92
CA TYR A 201 -11.80 -7.03 13.21
C TYR A 201 -10.94 -7.76 12.18
N ILE A 202 -9.87 -7.15 11.67
CA ILE A 202 -9.11 -7.69 10.52
C ILE A 202 -8.58 -9.11 10.74
N ASN A 203 -8.07 -9.40 11.95
CA ASN A 203 -7.58 -10.73 12.32
C ASN A 203 -8.70 -11.79 12.49
N SER A 204 -9.98 -11.40 12.41
CA SER A 204 -11.13 -12.32 12.47
C SER A 204 -11.66 -12.70 11.09
N TYR A 205 -11.13 -12.09 10.03
CA TYR A 205 -11.55 -12.34 8.66
C TYR A 205 -10.59 -13.32 7.97
N ASP A 206 -10.74 -14.61 8.30
CA ASP A 206 -9.85 -15.67 7.81
C ASP A 206 -9.86 -15.82 6.27
N CYS A 207 -10.96 -15.43 5.61
CA CYS A 207 -11.08 -15.47 4.14
C CYS A 207 -10.19 -14.45 3.41
N LEU A 208 -9.51 -13.55 4.13
CA LEU A 208 -8.65 -12.55 3.52
C LEU A 208 -7.17 -12.94 3.55
N LEU A 209 -6.85 -14.11 4.11
CA LEU A 209 -5.49 -14.56 4.39
C LEU A 209 -4.92 -15.42 3.26
N ASP A 210 -5.77 -15.93 2.36
CA ASP A 210 -5.32 -16.71 1.23
C ASP A 210 -4.78 -15.83 0.10
N ASP A 211 -4.01 -16.49 -0.75
CA ASP A 211 -3.29 -15.86 -1.85
C ASP A 211 -4.15 -16.00 -3.12
N PRO A 212 -4.71 -14.90 -3.66
CA PRO A 212 -5.70 -14.99 -4.71
C PRO A 212 -5.08 -15.51 -6.01
N PHE A 213 -5.90 -16.22 -6.79
CA PHE A 213 -5.47 -16.79 -8.07
C PHE A 213 -5.00 -15.69 -9.04
N LYS A 214 -3.98 -16.02 -9.82
CA LYS A 214 -3.49 -15.11 -10.86
C LYS A 214 -4.47 -15.09 -12.04
N HIS A 215 -5.16 -13.97 -12.22
CA HIS A 215 -6.08 -13.74 -13.32
C HIS A 215 -5.42 -13.09 -14.54
N ASP A 216 -5.87 -13.50 -15.73
CA ASP A 216 -5.46 -12.94 -17.03
C ASP A 216 -6.30 -11.71 -17.42
N TRP A 217 -6.49 -10.77 -16.49
CA TRP A 217 -7.10 -9.47 -16.83
C TRP A 217 -6.17 -8.66 -17.73
N PRO A 218 -6.70 -7.84 -18.66
CA PRO A 218 -5.87 -7.00 -19.49
C PRO A 218 -5.07 -6.03 -18.60
N LEU A 219 -3.78 -5.90 -18.90
CA LEU A 219 -2.91 -4.93 -18.24
C LEU A 219 -3.46 -3.52 -18.49
N LEU A 220 -3.80 -2.84 -17.40
CA LEU A 220 -4.18 -1.44 -17.44
C LEU A 220 -2.94 -0.56 -17.65
N PRO A 221 -3.09 0.62 -18.27
CA PRO A 221 -2.01 1.60 -18.29
C PRO A 221 -1.67 2.02 -16.85
N GLU A 222 -0.39 2.28 -16.60
CA GLU A 222 0.11 2.79 -15.30
C GLU A 222 -0.62 4.08 -14.89
N LEU A 223 -0.94 4.92 -15.88
CA LEU A 223 -1.73 6.13 -15.68
C LEU A 223 -3.11 5.96 -16.31
N PRO A 224 -4.19 5.85 -15.50
CA PRO A 224 -5.55 5.65 -15.99
C PRO A 224 -5.99 6.64 -17.07
N GLY A 225 -5.66 7.92 -16.92
CA GLY A 225 -6.08 9.01 -17.79
C GLY A 225 -5.57 8.93 -19.22
N ILE A 226 -4.62 8.04 -19.53
CA ILE A 226 -4.17 7.78 -20.91
C ILE A 226 -5.35 7.32 -21.78
N ASN A 227 -6.28 6.55 -21.20
CA ASN A 227 -7.44 6.01 -21.91
C ASN A 227 -8.69 6.88 -21.80
N TYR A 228 -8.65 7.98 -21.03
CA TYR A 228 -9.83 8.79 -20.73
C TYR A 228 -9.52 10.29 -20.86
N SER A 229 -10.06 10.91 -21.90
CA SER A 229 -9.98 12.36 -22.11
C SER A 229 -10.74 13.15 -21.04
N MET A 230 -10.46 14.46 -20.94
CA MET A 230 -11.22 15.35 -20.05
C MET A 230 -12.71 15.40 -20.40
N ASP A 231 -13.06 15.33 -21.68
CA ASP A 231 -14.45 15.30 -22.13
C ASP A 231 -15.16 14.02 -21.70
N GLU A 232 -14.49 12.86 -21.79
CA GLU A 232 -15.04 11.60 -21.31
C GLU A 232 -15.24 11.60 -19.79
N GLN A 233 -14.28 12.13 -19.04
CA GLN A 233 -14.42 12.28 -17.59
C GLN A 233 -15.57 13.24 -17.23
N CYS A 234 -15.74 14.34 -17.97
CA CYS A 234 -16.91 15.22 -17.82
C CYS A 234 -18.23 14.51 -18.11
N ARG A 235 -18.25 13.67 -19.15
CA ARG A 235 -19.41 12.85 -19.49
C ARG A 235 -19.72 11.87 -18.36
N PHE A 236 -18.71 11.23 -17.77
CA PHE A 236 -18.90 10.30 -16.67
C PHE A 236 -19.46 10.99 -15.42
N ASP A 237 -18.94 12.18 -15.09
CA ASP A 237 -19.31 12.92 -13.89
C ASP A 237 -20.70 13.56 -13.95
N PHE A 238 -21.12 14.04 -15.12
CA PHE A 238 -22.32 14.88 -15.25
C PHE A 238 -23.34 14.37 -16.27
N GLY A 239 -23.01 13.30 -17.00
CA GLY A 239 -23.88 12.65 -17.97
C GLY A 239 -23.57 13.00 -19.42
N VAL A 240 -24.37 12.40 -20.31
CA VAL A 240 -24.21 12.54 -21.77
C VAL A 240 -24.25 14.02 -22.17
N GLY A 241 -23.32 14.42 -23.05
CA GLY A 241 -23.24 15.78 -23.60
C GLY A 241 -22.33 16.72 -22.84
N TYR A 242 -21.98 16.45 -21.58
CA TYR A 242 -21.02 17.27 -20.83
C TYR A 242 -19.59 17.12 -21.39
N LYS A 243 -18.89 18.26 -21.47
CA LYS A 243 -17.51 18.39 -21.96
C LYS A 243 -16.73 19.38 -21.10
N ILE A 244 -15.43 19.52 -21.35
CA ILE A 244 -14.62 20.53 -20.65
C ILE A 244 -15.23 21.94 -20.79
N CYS A 245 -15.33 22.63 -19.66
CA CYS A 245 -15.79 24.01 -19.59
C CYS A 245 -14.76 24.95 -20.22
N THR A 246 -15.19 25.75 -21.19
CA THR A 246 -14.34 26.74 -21.87
C THR A 246 -14.62 28.19 -21.47
N SER A 247 -15.66 28.43 -20.65
CA SER A 247 -16.13 29.77 -20.29
C SER A 247 -15.23 30.53 -19.31
N PHE A 248 -14.40 29.84 -18.53
CA PHE A 248 -13.29 30.46 -17.82
C PHE A 248 -12.04 29.61 -18.02
N ARG A 249 -10.94 30.25 -18.43
CA ARG A 249 -9.64 29.57 -18.56
C ARG A 249 -8.99 29.50 -17.19
N THR A 250 -9.12 28.37 -16.50
CA THR A 250 -8.24 28.04 -15.38
C THR A 250 -6.80 27.94 -15.89
N PHE A 251 -5.84 28.55 -15.19
CA PHE A 251 -4.42 28.49 -15.58
C PHE A 251 -3.84 27.06 -15.57
N ASP A 252 -4.45 26.12 -14.83
CA ASP A 252 -4.04 24.72 -14.78
C ASP A 252 -5.28 23.80 -14.81
N PRO A 253 -5.57 23.13 -15.94
CA PRO A 253 -6.74 22.26 -16.07
C PRO A 253 -6.62 20.97 -15.24
N CYS A 254 -5.43 20.64 -14.75
CA CYS A 254 -5.22 19.44 -13.94
C CYS A 254 -5.53 19.65 -12.46
N LYS A 255 -5.75 20.88 -11.99
CA LYS A 255 -6.11 21.13 -10.60
C LYS A 255 -7.52 20.69 -10.28
N GLN A 256 -8.43 20.91 -11.21
CA GLN A 256 -9.84 20.65 -11.02
C GLN A 256 -10.55 20.53 -12.36
N LEU A 257 -11.28 19.43 -12.56
CA LEU A 257 -12.06 19.21 -13.76
C LEU A 257 -13.35 20.05 -13.68
N TRP A 258 -13.50 20.95 -14.66
CA TRP A 258 -14.67 21.80 -14.83
C TRP A 258 -15.37 21.44 -16.13
N CYS A 259 -16.68 21.21 -16.04
CA CYS A 259 -17.47 20.67 -17.14
C CYS A 259 -18.69 21.55 -17.41
N SER A 260 -19.06 21.72 -18.68
CA SER A 260 -20.31 22.38 -19.06
C SER A 260 -21.01 21.60 -20.18
N HIS A 261 -22.32 21.84 -20.30
CA HIS A 261 -23.10 21.29 -21.40
C HIS A 261 -23.09 22.28 -22.57
N PRO A 262 -22.96 21.84 -23.84
CA PRO A 262 -22.96 22.72 -25.00
C PRO A 262 -24.17 23.65 -25.11
N ASP A 263 -25.34 23.22 -24.61
CA ASP A 263 -26.57 24.04 -24.57
C ASP A 263 -26.48 25.21 -23.58
N ASN A 264 -25.60 25.11 -22.58
CA ASN A 264 -25.38 26.16 -21.58
C ASN A 264 -23.88 26.23 -21.23
N PRO A 265 -23.04 26.73 -22.15
CA PRO A 265 -21.58 26.63 -22.04
C PRO A 265 -21.03 27.44 -20.85
N TYR A 266 -21.72 28.51 -20.46
CA TYR A 266 -21.38 29.41 -19.35
C TYR A 266 -21.64 28.81 -17.97
N PHE A 267 -22.44 27.75 -17.88
CA PHE A 267 -22.76 27.10 -16.62
C PHE A 267 -21.83 25.91 -16.38
N CYS A 268 -20.72 26.15 -15.69
CA CYS A 268 -19.73 25.13 -15.41
C CYS A 268 -19.92 24.51 -14.02
N LYS A 269 -19.88 23.18 -13.98
CA LYS A 269 -19.99 22.32 -12.80
C LYS A 269 -18.66 21.61 -12.55
N THR A 270 -18.46 21.14 -11.33
CA THR A 270 -17.26 20.39 -10.92
C THR A 270 -17.57 19.52 -9.71
N LYS A 271 -16.93 18.35 -9.63
CA LYS A 271 -16.92 17.49 -8.43
C LYS A 271 -15.75 17.80 -7.48
N LYS A 272 -15.03 18.92 -7.68
CA LYS A 272 -13.88 19.35 -6.88
C LYS A 272 -12.64 18.43 -6.92
N GLY A 273 -12.59 17.48 -7.86
CA GLY A 273 -11.44 16.62 -8.11
C GLY A 273 -10.66 17.04 -9.37
N PRO A 274 -9.36 16.71 -9.46
CA PRO A 274 -8.59 16.82 -10.69
C PRO A 274 -9.03 15.73 -11.69
N PRO A 275 -8.71 15.90 -12.98
CA PRO A 275 -8.73 14.80 -13.94
C PRO A 275 -7.77 13.68 -13.51
N LEU A 276 -7.99 12.46 -14.02
CA LEU A 276 -7.10 11.33 -13.75
C LEU A 276 -5.65 11.60 -14.18
N ASP A 277 -4.68 11.04 -13.47
CA ASP A 277 -3.29 11.08 -13.90
C ASP A 277 -3.13 10.36 -15.24
N GLY A 278 -2.36 10.94 -16.16
CA GLY A 278 -2.23 10.53 -17.56
C GLY A 278 -3.16 11.26 -18.55
N THR A 279 -4.18 11.98 -18.06
CA THR A 279 -5.12 12.72 -18.91
C THR A 279 -4.43 13.82 -19.69
N GLU A 280 -4.57 13.87 -21.01
CA GLU A 280 -3.97 14.93 -21.82
C GLU A 280 -4.54 16.31 -21.46
N CYS A 281 -3.66 17.22 -21.06
CA CYS A 281 -4.02 18.58 -20.62
C CYS A 281 -3.59 19.68 -21.61
N ALA A 282 -2.61 19.39 -22.46
CA ALA A 282 -2.17 20.22 -23.57
C ALA A 282 -1.38 19.31 -24.55
N PRO A 283 -1.16 19.75 -25.80
CA PRO A 283 -0.36 18.96 -26.75
C PRO A 283 1.00 18.57 -26.17
N GLY A 284 1.23 17.26 -26.02
CA GLY A 284 2.47 16.71 -25.44
C GLY A 284 2.57 16.81 -23.92
N LYS A 285 1.48 17.11 -23.21
CA LYS A 285 1.42 17.19 -21.74
C LYS A 285 0.28 16.33 -21.18
N TRP A 286 0.42 15.85 -19.96
CA TRP A 286 -0.62 15.14 -19.22
C TRP A 286 -0.79 15.68 -17.79
N CYS A 287 -1.91 15.36 -17.16
CA CYS A 287 -2.09 15.56 -15.74
C CYS A 287 -1.29 14.53 -14.95
N TYR A 288 -0.56 14.99 -13.94
CA TYR A 288 0.10 14.13 -12.98
C TYR A 288 0.11 14.82 -11.62
N LYS A 289 -0.42 14.16 -10.58
CA LYS A 289 -0.59 14.72 -9.23
C LYS A 289 -1.21 16.12 -9.22
N GLY A 290 -2.23 16.31 -10.06
CA GLY A 290 -2.98 17.57 -10.14
C GLY A 290 -2.30 18.71 -10.92
N HIS A 291 -1.22 18.42 -11.66
CA HIS A 291 -0.47 19.41 -12.44
C HIS A 291 -0.34 19.03 -13.92
N CYS A 292 -0.43 20.00 -14.82
CA CYS A 292 -0.20 19.78 -16.26
C CYS A 292 1.30 19.77 -16.60
N MET A 293 1.85 18.56 -16.73
CA MET A 293 3.28 18.30 -16.92
C MET A 293 3.56 17.76 -18.32
N TRP A 294 4.75 17.99 -18.88
CA TRP A 294 5.15 17.37 -20.15
C TRP A 294 5.11 15.85 -20.05
N LYS A 295 4.63 15.19 -21.11
CA LYS A 295 4.73 13.73 -21.29
C LYS A 295 6.23 13.42 -21.33
N ASN A 296 6.82 13.08 -20.20
CA ASN A 296 8.25 12.86 -20.11
C ASN A 296 8.58 11.57 -20.88
N ALA A 297 9.43 11.69 -21.91
CA ALA A 297 9.92 10.58 -22.73
C ALA A 297 10.74 9.51 -21.96
N ASN A 298 10.86 9.63 -20.63
CA ASN A 298 11.73 8.82 -19.77
C ASN A 298 11.00 8.12 -18.60
N GLN A 299 9.66 8.03 -18.60
CA GLN A 299 8.94 7.14 -17.68
C GLN A 299 8.72 5.76 -18.32
N VAL A 300 9.83 5.11 -18.63
CA VAL A 300 9.86 3.64 -18.65
C VAL A 300 10.22 3.24 -17.22
N LYS A 301 9.50 2.28 -16.64
CA LYS A 301 9.91 1.58 -15.41
C LYS A 301 11.42 1.42 -15.40
N GLN A 302 12.10 2.03 -14.43
CA GLN A 302 13.56 2.05 -14.37
C GLN A 302 13.99 1.25 -13.16
N ASP A 303 14.40 0.01 -13.40
CA ASP A 303 15.01 -0.83 -12.37
C ASP A 303 16.31 -0.21 -11.89
N GLY A 304 16.59 -0.37 -10.59
CA GLY A 304 17.80 0.11 -9.98
C GLY A 304 19.02 -0.65 -10.51
N ALA A 305 20.12 0.06 -10.76
CA ALA A 305 21.40 -0.58 -11.01
C ALA A 305 22.49 -0.05 -10.07
N TRP A 306 23.39 -0.97 -9.72
CA TRP A 306 24.47 -0.72 -8.78
C TRP A 306 25.44 0.35 -9.31
N SER A 307 25.81 1.27 -8.44
CA SER A 307 27.00 2.09 -8.62
C SER A 307 28.25 1.22 -8.69
N ALA A 308 29.34 1.81 -9.18
CA ALA A 308 30.65 1.24 -8.96
C ALA A 308 30.90 1.06 -7.45
N TRP A 309 31.63 0.00 -7.09
CA TRP A 309 32.10 -0.20 -5.73
C TRP A 309 32.99 0.95 -5.28
N SER A 310 32.79 1.41 -4.05
CA SER A 310 33.74 2.29 -3.40
C SER A 310 35.10 1.59 -3.21
N LYS A 311 36.15 2.39 -3.00
CA LYS A 311 37.44 1.84 -2.55
C LYS A 311 37.25 1.21 -1.18
N TYR A 312 37.98 0.14 -0.89
CA TYR A 312 38.01 -0.40 0.46
C TYR A 312 38.41 0.68 1.46
N GLY A 313 37.66 0.76 2.56
CA GLY A 313 38.00 1.59 3.70
C GLY A 313 39.23 1.06 4.44
N SER A 314 39.57 1.75 5.53
CA SER A 314 40.63 1.33 6.44
C SER A 314 40.29 -0.03 7.08
N CYS A 315 41.32 -0.81 7.42
CA CYS A 315 41.14 -2.06 8.15
C CYS A 315 40.59 -1.76 9.56
N SER A 316 39.63 -2.57 10.02
CA SER A 316 39.04 -2.44 11.36
C SER A 316 40.04 -2.65 12.49
N ARG A 317 41.16 -3.34 12.20
CA ARG A 317 42.23 -3.66 13.16
C ARG A 317 43.60 -3.39 12.57
N SER A 318 44.57 -3.06 13.41
CA SER A 318 45.98 -2.89 13.01
C SER A 318 46.81 -4.17 13.14
N CYS A 319 46.35 -5.13 13.96
CA CYS A 319 46.90 -6.48 14.11
C CYS A 319 45.77 -7.46 14.42
N GLY A 320 46.01 -8.74 14.17
CA GLY A 320 45.03 -9.81 14.21
C GLY A 320 43.94 -9.63 13.15
N THR A 321 43.29 -10.72 12.77
CA THR A 321 42.29 -10.75 11.68
C THR A 321 41.29 -9.58 11.76
N GLY A 322 41.50 -8.58 10.91
CA GLY A 322 40.66 -7.40 10.75
C GLY A 322 39.86 -7.46 9.45
N VAL A 323 38.98 -6.49 9.27
CA VAL A 323 38.03 -6.45 8.15
C VAL A 323 38.06 -5.06 7.52
N ARG A 324 38.17 -5.00 6.20
CA ARG A 324 37.96 -3.77 5.44
C ARG A 324 36.74 -3.92 4.55
N LEU A 325 35.93 -2.86 4.50
CA LEU A 325 34.65 -2.85 3.81
C LEU A 325 34.70 -1.95 2.59
N ARG A 326 33.98 -2.36 1.54
CA ARG A 326 33.57 -1.48 0.46
C ARG A 326 32.06 -1.55 0.30
N THR A 327 31.49 -0.50 -0.28
CA THR A 327 30.04 -0.32 -0.43
C THR A 327 29.71 0.15 -1.83
N ARG A 328 28.49 -0.11 -2.27
CA ARG A 328 27.91 0.41 -3.51
C ARG A 328 26.49 0.87 -3.22
N GLN A 329 25.99 1.79 -4.03
CA GLN A 329 24.64 2.34 -3.87
C GLN A 329 23.78 1.94 -5.07
N CYS A 330 22.49 1.71 -4.84
CA CYS A 330 21.54 1.46 -5.92
C CYS A 330 21.07 2.79 -6.51
N ASN A 331 21.95 3.46 -7.26
CA ASN A 331 21.70 4.81 -7.76
C ASN A 331 22.24 5.09 -9.16
N ASN A 332 22.62 4.05 -9.91
CA ASN A 332 23.19 4.20 -11.25
C ASN A 332 22.51 3.31 -12.31
N PRO A 333 21.21 3.47 -12.58
CA PRO A 333 20.31 4.50 -12.05
C PRO A 333 19.60 4.08 -10.74
N ALA A 334 18.99 5.03 -10.04
CA ALA A 334 18.13 4.71 -8.89
C ALA A 334 16.80 4.13 -9.37
N PRO A 335 16.20 3.17 -8.63
CA PRO A 335 14.89 2.64 -8.99
C PRO A 335 13.85 3.76 -9.00
N SER A 336 13.06 3.84 -10.07
CA SER A 336 11.98 4.82 -10.19
C SER A 336 10.83 4.28 -11.03
N ASN A 337 9.65 4.87 -10.87
CA ASN A 337 8.42 4.48 -11.60
C ASN A 337 8.13 2.97 -11.48
N GLY A 338 8.10 2.43 -10.24
CA GLY A 338 7.83 1.01 -9.98
C GLY A 338 8.96 0.03 -10.37
N GLY A 339 10.16 0.52 -10.64
CA GLY A 339 11.35 -0.31 -10.89
C GLY A 339 11.78 -1.14 -9.68
N GLN A 340 12.34 -2.32 -9.93
CA GLN A 340 12.86 -3.20 -8.89
C GLN A 340 14.14 -2.64 -8.26
N ASP A 341 14.33 -2.89 -6.96
CA ASP A 341 15.59 -2.55 -6.29
C ASP A 341 16.74 -3.44 -6.78
N CYS A 342 17.99 -3.01 -6.56
CA CYS A 342 19.16 -3.68 -7.09
C CYS A 342 19.33 -5.10 -6.50
N PRO A 343 19.48 -6.16 -7.33
CA PRO A 343 19.66 -7.50 -6.82
C PRO A 343 21.03 -7.69 -6.14
N GLY A 344 21.03 -8.31 -4.96
CA GLY A 344 22.23 -8.67 -4.18
C GLY A 344 22.56 -7.70 -3.04
N VAL A 345 23.74 -7.87 -2.43
CA VAL A 345 24.16 -7.06 -1.26
C VAL A 345 24.82 -5.73 -1.65
N ASN A 346 24.67 -4.71 -0.80
CA ASN A 346 25.23 -3.37 -1.01
C ASN A 346 26.63 -3.16 -0.37
N TYR A 347 27.18 -4.19 0.28
CA TYR A 347 28.50 -4.16 0.90
C TYR A 347 29.28 -5.43 0.58
N GLU A 348 30.60 -5.33 0.63
CA GLU A 348 31.52 -6.45 0.52
C GLU A 348 32.67 -6.23 1.49
N TYR A 349 33.19 -7.32 2.05
CA TYR A 349 34.27 -7.28 3.01
C TYR A 349 35.44 -8.14 2.55
N GLN A 350 36.63 -7.79 3.03
CA GLN A 350 37.82 -8.61 2.88
C GLN A 350 38.61 -8.58 4.18
N LEU A 351 39.27 -9.69 4.49
CA LEU A 351 40.20 -9.77 5.61
C LEU A 351 41.43 -8.90 5.35
N CYS A 352 41.95 -8.31 6.42
CA CYS A 352 43.16 -7.51 6.41
C CYS A 352 43.92 -7.68 7.72
N ASN A 353 45.23 -7.38 7.72
CA ASN A 353 46.11 -7.40 8.89
C ASN A 353 46.05 -8.72 9.68
N ILE A 354 46.36 -9.83 9.01
CA ILE A 354 46.28 -11.21 9.55
C ILE A 354 47.40 -11.57 10.53
N ASP A 355 48.40 -10.71 10.71
CA ASP A 355 49.52 -10.96 11.62
C ASP A 355 49.06 -10.98 13.09
N ASP A 356 49.61 -11.89 13.89
CA ASP A 356 49.24 -12.02 15.30
C ASP A 356 49.49 -10.73 16.08
N CYS A 357 48.55 -10.41 16.98
CA CYS A 357 48.72 -9.31 17.91
C CYS A 357 49.65 -9.70 19.09
N PRO A 358 50.34 -8.72 19.71
CA PRO A 358 51.02 -8.96 20.99
C PRO A 358 50.06 -9.52 22.05
N LYS A 359 50.54 -10.37 22.97
CA LYS A 359 49.72 -11.12 23.96
C LYS A 359 48.62 -10.35 24.69
N HIS A 360 48.84 -9.06 24.98
CA HIS A 360 47.83 -8.21 25.63
C HIS A 360 46.61 -7.89 24.75
N PHE A 361 46.71 -8.11 23.44
CA PHE A 361 45.71 -7.74 22.44
C PHE A 361 45.02 -8.94 21.77
N GLU A 362 45.26 -10.17 22.25
CA GLU A 362 44.71 -11.41 21.66
C GLU A 362 43.18 -11.49 21.78
N ASP A 363 42.60 -11.16 22.94
CA ASP A 363 41.14 -11.12 23.12
C ASP A 363 40.60 -9.70 22.89
N PHE A 364 40.14 -9.46 21.67
CA PHE A 364 39.57 -8.19 21.27
C PHE A 364 38.18 -7.92 21.88
N ARG A 365 37.41 -8.97 22.21
CA ARG A 365 36.12 -8.81 22.90
C ARG A 365 36.34 -8.36 24.35
N ALA A 366 37.34 -8.94 25.01
CA ALA A 366 37.72 -8.53 26.38
C ALA A 366 38.10 -7.05 26.45
N GLN A 367 38.87 -6.56 25.48
CA GLN A 367 39.23 -5.14 25.40
C GLN A 367 37.99 -4.24 25.26
N GLN A 368 37.06 -4.61 24.40
CA GLN A 368 35.82 -3.86 24.20
C GLN A 368 34.96 -3.79 25.46
N CYS A 369 34.93 -4.87 26.26
CA CYS A 369 34.28 -4.86 27.57
C CYS A 369 35.04 -3.99 28.58
N GLN A 370 36.38 -4.11 28.66
CA GLN A 370 37.19 -3.32 29.59
C GLN A 370 37.10 -1.80 29.34
N LEU A 371 36.99 -1.37 28.08
CA LEU A 371 36.77 0.04 27.71
C LEU A 371 35.46 0.60 28.28
N ARG A 372 34.51 -0.26 28.69
CA ARG A 372 33.25 0.15 29.30
C ARG A 372 33.34 0.39 30.81
N ASN A 373 34.40 -0.07 31.48
CA ASN A 373 34.56 0.06 32.94
C ASN A 373 34.44 1.50 33.44
N SER A 374 34.93 2.48 32.67
CA SER A 374 34.92 3.90 33.05
C SER A 374 33.64 4.65 32.63
N HIS A 375 32.94 4.19 31.59
CA HIS A 375 31.93 4.95 30.86
C HIS A 375 30.52 4.34 30.85
N PHE A 376 30.32 3.11 31.35
CA PHE A 376 29.03 2.44 31.35
C PHE A 376 28.58 2.15 32.79
N GLU A 377 27.51 2.83 33.23
CA GLU A 377 26.85 2.58 34.50
C GLU A 377 25.69 1.60 34.29
N TYR A 378 25.69 0.52 35.08
CA TYR A 378 24.65 -0.50 35.06
C TYR A 378 24.08 -0.61 36.47
N GLN A 379 22.76 -0.56 36.62
CA GLN A 379 22.08 -0.52 37.92
C GLN A 379 22.65 0.54 38.89
N ASN A 380 22.98 1.73 38.38
CA ASN A 380 23.56 2.85 39.14
C ASN A 380 24.95 2.59 39.76
N ALA A 381 25.71 1.60 39.26
CA ALA A 381 27.08 1.35 39.65
C ALA A 381 28.01 1.17 38.44
N LYS A 382 29.31 1.39 38.66
CA LYS A 382 30.36 1.02 37.70
C LYS A 382 30.84 -0.38 38.01
N HIS A 383 31.02 -1.18 36.96
CA HIS A 383 31.42 -2.57 37.06
C HIS A 383 32.72 -2.81 36.29
N HIS A 384 33.47 -3.84 36.68
CA HIS A 384 34.54 -4.39 35.86
C HIS A 384 33.97 -5.45 34.93
N TRP A 385 33.99 -5.17 33.64
CA TRP A 385 33.38 -6.00 32.63
C TRP A 385 34.36 -7.03 32.06
N LEU A 386 33.95 -8.30 32.13
CA LEU A 386 34.61 -9.43 31.52
C LEU A 386 33.92 -9.77 30.19
N PRO A 387 34.65 -10.32 29.20
CA PRO A 387 34.03 -10.74 27.95
C PRO A 387 32.98 -11.83 28.18
N TYR A 388 31.89 -11.77 27.42
CA TYR A 388 30.85 -12.79 27.44
C TYR A 388 30.50 -13.25 26.02
N GLU A 389 30.49 -14.57 25.81
CA GLU A 389 29.96 -15.21 24.61
C GLU A 389 28.52 -15.61 24.85
N HIS A 390 27.59 -15.02 24.08
CA HIS A 390 26.18 -15.33 24.21
C HIS A 390 25.88 -16.74 23.68
N PRO A 391 25.04 -17.56 24.37
CA PRO A 391 24.73 -18.92 23.93
C PRO A 391 24.05 -18.96 22.55
N ASP A 392 23.09 -18.06 22.32
CA ASP A 392 22.45 -17.83 21.01
C ASP A 392 23.43 -17.25 19.98
N ALA A 393 23.60 -17.95 18.85
CA ALA A 393 24.52 -17.60 17.77
C ALA A 393 24.21 -16.23 17.14
N ASN A 394 22.93 -15.90 16.99
CA ASN A 394 22.48 -14.62 16.39
C ASN A 394 22.81 -13.42 17.27
N LYS A 395 23.19 -13.66 18.53
CA LYS A 395 23.56 -12.62 19.51
C LYS A 395 25.05 -12.56 19.81
N ARG A 396 25.86 -13.43 19.20
CA ARG A 396 27.31 -13.48 19.50
C ARG A 396 28.05 -12.24 19.04
N CYS A 397 27.59 -11.55 18.01
CA CYS A 397 28.20 -10.31 17.51
C CYS A 397 27.59 -9.04 18.09
N HIS A 398 26.67 -9.18 19.05
CA HIS A 398 26.29 -8.12 19.97
C HIS A 398 27.26 -8.12 21.16
N LEU A 399 27.67 -6.93 21.64
CA LEU A 399 28.59 -6.86 22.78
C LEU A 399 27.83 -7.09 24.08
N TYR A 400 27.90 -8.32 24.56
CA TYR A 400 27.54 -8.70 25.93
C TYR A 400 28.81 -8.79 26.78
N CYS A 401 28.73 -8.29 28.00
CA CYS A 401 29.80 -8.43 28.98
C CYS A 401 29.22 -8.87 30.33
N GLN A 402 30.02 -9.58 31.10
CA GLN A 402 29.66 -10.04 32.43
C GLN A 402 30.32 -9.16 33.50
N SER A 403 29.57 -8.73 34.51
CA SER A 403 30.15 -8.02 35.65
C SER A 403 30.97 -8.97 36.52
N LYS A 404 32.18 -8.55 36.89
CA LYS A 404 33.03 -9.25 37.86
C LYS A 404 32.46 -9.22 39.28
N GLU A 405 31.73 -8.16 39.62
CA GLU A 405 31.17 -7.92 40.95
C GLU A 405 29.87 -8.69 41.19
N THR A 406 28.96 -8.70 40.20
CA THR A 406 27.61 -9.27 40.36
C THR A 406 27.38 -10.54 39.56
N VAL A 407 28.29 -10.91 38.65
CA VAL A 407 28.16 -12.06 37.74
C VAL A 407 27.03 -11.91 36.71
N GLU A 408 26.29 -10.80 36.74
CA GLU A 408 25.23 -10.49 35.79
C GLU A 408 25.78 -10.14 34.40
N VAL A 409 25.00 -10.49 33.37
CA VAL A 409 25.35 -10.24 31.97
C VAL A 409 24.52 -9.06 31.46
N ALA A 410 25.20 -8.06 30.90
CA ALA A 410 24.56 -6.87 30.35
C ALA A 410 24.85 -6.72 28.84
N TYR A 411 23.83 -6.34 28.08
CA TYR A 411 24.00 -5.89 26.70
C TYR A 411 24.49 -4.44 26.69
N MET A 412 25.64 -4.19 26.07
CA MET A 412 26.30 -2.88 26.04
C MET A 412 25.70 -1.91 25.02
N LYS A 413 24.53 -2.24 24.42
CA LYS A 413 23.84 -1.45 23.38
C LYS A 413 24.73 -1.12 22.17
N GLN A 414 25.70 -1.97 21.87
CA GLN A 414 26.58 -1.85 20.71
C GLN A 414 26.92 -3.22 20.13
N LEU A 415 27.27 -3.23 18.85
CA LEU A 415 27.86 -4.39 18.19
C LEU A 415 29.32 -4.56 18.64
N VAL A 416 29.83 -5.79 18.57
CA VAL A 416 31.28 -5.98 18.64
C VAL A 416 31.93 -5.43 17.37
N HIS A 417 33.15 -4.92 17.49
CA HIS A 417 33.90 -4.41 16.35
C HIS A 417 34.19 -5.51 15.31
N ASP A 418 34.15 -5.15 14.03
CA ASP A 418 34.39 -6.09 12.92
C ASP A 418 35.78 -6.74 13.02
N GLY A 419 35.84 -8.06 12.85
CA GLY A 419 37.04 -8.88 13.07
C GLY A 419 37.18 -9.45 14.49
N THR A 420 36.23 -9.18 15.39
CA THR A 420 36.12 -9.89 16.67
C THR A 420 35.65 -11.32 16.43
N ARG A 421 36.23 -12.32 17.11
CA ARG A 421 35.74 -13.70 17.00
C ARG A 421 34.31 -13.84 17.53
N CYS A 422 33.50 -14.63 16.85
CA CYS A 422 32.14 -14.91 17.32
C CYS A 422 32.13 -15.85 18.52
N SER A 423 33.00 -16.85 18.50
CA SER A 423 33.07 -17.89 19.52
C SER A 423 34.52 -18.12 19.93
N TYR A 424 34.72 -18.43 21.20
CA TYR A 424 36.02 -18.87 21.70
C TYR A 424 36.36 -20.31 21.32
N LYS A 425 35.37 -21.08 20.84
CA LYS A 425 35.54 -22.47 20.39
C LYS A 425 35.94 -22.57 18.92
N ASP A 426 35.60 -21.55 18.13
CA ASP A 426 35.84 -21.53 16.69
C ASP A 426 36.78 -20.36 16.33
N PRO A 427 38.04 -20.65 15.95
CA PRO A 427 39.00 -19.60 15.62
C PRO A 427 38.75 -18.96 14.25
N TYR A 428 37.88 -19.55 13.41
CA TYR A 428 37.67 -19.09 12.04
C TYR A 428 36.48 -18.13 11.92
N SER A 429 35.46 -18.22 12.78
CA SER A 429 34.30 -17.34 12.68
C SER A 429 34.52 -15.97 13.33
N ILE A 430 34.29 -14.90 12.55
CA ILE A 430 34.44 -13.50 12.97
C ILE A 430 33.14 -12.71 12.77
N CYS A 431 33.00 -11.63 13.51
CA CYS A 431 31.87 -10.72 13.40
C CYS A 431 32.12 -9.68 12.30
N VAL A 432 31.13 -9.48 11.43
CA VAL A 432 31.10 -8.44 10.40
C VAL A 432 29.71 -7.82 10.37
N ARG A 433 29.62 -6.51 10.66
CA ARG A 433 28.35 -5.75 10.72
C ARG A 433 27.26 -6.37 11.61
N GLY A 434 27.68 -7.02 12.71
CA GLY A 434 26.74 -7.64 13.67
C GLY A 434 26.34 -9.07 13.33
N GLU A 435 26.82 -9.62 12.22
CA GLU A 435 26.60 -11.02 11.83
C GLU A 435 27.87 -11.85 12.03
N CYS A 436 27.68 -13.13 12.37
CA CYS A 436 28.78 -14.06 12.52
C CYS A 436 29.06 -14.79 11.19
N VAL A 437 30.26 -14.62 10.64
CA VAL A 437 30.67 -15.19 9.35
C VAL A 437 31.95 -16.00 9.47
N VAL A 438 32.05 -17.10 8.71
CA VAL A 438 33.26 -17.93 8.65
C VAL A 438 34.33 -17.19 7.85
N SER A 439 35.52 -17.00 8.43
CA SER A 439 36.68 -16.51 7.67
C SER A 439 37.19 -17.63 6.78
N ILE A 440 37.03 -17.47 5.46
CA ILE A 440 37.55 -18.38 4.42
C ILE A 440 38.84 -17.79 3.86
#